data_AF-A0A8J3WP17-F1
#
_entry.id   AF-A0A8J3WP17-F1
#
_cell.length_a   1.000
_cell.length_b   1.000
_cell.length_c   1.000
_cell.angle_alpha   90.00
_cell.angle_beta   90.00
_cell.angle_gamma   90.00
#
_symmetry.space_group_name_H-M   'P 1'
#
loop_
_entity.id
_entity.type
_entity.pdbx_description
1 polymer ?
#
loop_
_entity_poly.entity_id
_entity_poly.type
_entity_poly.pdbx_seq_one_letter_code
_entity_poly.pdbx_strand_id
1 'polypeptide(L)'
;MAKEKTSVSIAPWILEAVRRHAEAQGVSVSTILERGALREIAATHSAAARAAVYGAGAVATQEAEERAAAEDIACAAEQRRSGEAA
;
A
#
# COMPACT_ATOMS: atom_id res chain seq x y z
N MET A 1 -15.13 -2.88 13.04
CA MET A 1 -15.94 -1.65 12.89
C MET A 1 -16.37 -1.53 11.44
N ALA A 2 -17.55 -0.97 11.17
CA ALA A 2 -17.93 -0.61 9.81
C ALA A 2 -17.06 0.57 9.34
N LYS A 3 -16.55 0.49 8.10
CA LYS A 3 -15.80 1.59 7.48
C LYS A 3 -16.76 2.60 6.88
N GLU A 4 -16.43 3.89 7.00
CA GLU A 4 -17.10 4.93 6.21
C GLU A 4 -16.84 4.70 4.72
N LYS A 5 -17.83 5.04 3.88
CA LYS A 5 -17.78 4.79 2.44
C LYS A 5 -17.77 6.12 1.68
N THR A 6 -16.86 6.22 0.73
CA THR A 6 -16.76 7.36 -0.19
C THR A 6 -16.63 6.84 -1.61
N SER A 7 -17.40 7.42 -2.54
CA SER A 7 -17.31 7.10 -3.96
C SER A 7 -16.22 7.95 -4.62
N VAL A 8 -15.37 7.32 -5.43
CA VAL A 8 -14.29 7.98 -6.15
C VAL A 8 -14.32 7.63 -7.63
N SER A 9 -14.04 8.61 -8.49
CA SER A 9 -13.86 8.38 -9.93
C SER A 9 -12.38 8.07 -10.22
N ILE A 10 -12.13 7.00 -10.97
CA ILE A 10 -10.78 6.53 -11.31
C ILE A 10 -10.71 6.30 -12.83
N ALA A 11 -9.58 6.68 -13.44
CA ALA A 11 -9.35 6.42 -14.86
C ALA A 11 -9.44 4.91 -15.16
N PRO A 12 -10.09 4.47 -16.25
CA PRO A 12 -10.34 3.06 -16.50
C PRO A 12 -9.08 2.19 -16.51
N TRP A 13 -7.99 2.67 -17.11
CA TRP A 13 -6.72 1.93 -17.19
C TRP A 13 -6.07 1.74 -15.81
N ILE A 14 -6.23 2.71 -14.89
CA ILE A 14 -5.73 2.60 -13.51
C ILE A 14 -6.52 1.56 -12.76
N LEU A 15 -7.86 1.62 -12.86
CA LEU A 15 -8.73 0.66 -12.20
C LEU A 15 -8.40 -0.77 -12.64
N GLU A 16 -8.14 -0.98 -13.92
CA GLU A 16 -7.76 -2.29 -14.46
C GLU A 16 -6.39 -2.77 -13.94
N ALA A 17 -5.40 -1.87 -13.87
CA ALA A 17 -4.11 -2.21 -13.28
C ALA A 17 -4.23 -2.58 -11.79
N VAL A 18 -5.03 -1.83 -11.03
CA VAL A 18 -5.28 -2.08 -9.61
C VAL A 18 -6.01 -3.40 -9.39
N ARG A 19 -7.00 -3.74 -10.22
CA ARG A 19 -7.70 -5.04 -10.16
C ARG A 19 -6.74 -6.21 -10.33
N ARG A 20 -5.95 -6.21 -11.41
CA ARG A 20 -4.95 -7.25 -11.67
C ARG A 20 -3.94 -7.37 -10.52
N HIS A 21 -3.52 -6.23 -9.97
CA HIS A 21 -2.62 -6.23 -8.82
C HIS A 21 -3.26 -6.81 -7.56
N ALA A 22 -4.50 -6.40 -7.25
CA ALA A 22 -5.24 -6.89 -6.10
C ALA A 22 -5.46 -8.41 -6.17
N GLU A 23 -5.83 -8.92 -7.35
CA GLU A 23 -5.98 -10.36 -7.62
C GLU A 23 -4.67 -11.13 -7.42
N ALA A 24 -3.56 -10.64 -7.98
CA ALA A 24 -2.25 -11.26 -7.81
C ALA A 24 -1.77 -11.30 -6.35
N GLN A 25 -2.25 -10.37 -5.52
CA GLN A 25 -1.93 -10.27 -4.10
C GLN A 25 -2.99 -10.93 -3.20
N GLY A 26 -4.09 -11.46 -3.75
CA GLY A 26 -5.17 -12.07 -2.97
C GLY A 26 -5.90 -11.10 -2.04
N VAL A 27 -5.93 -9.80 -2.38
CA VAL A 27 -6.59 -8.75 -1.58
C VAL A 27 -7.66 -8.02 -2.38
N SER A 28 -8.49 -7.21 -1.72
CA SER A 28 -9.49 -6.40 -2.44
C SER A 28 -8.87 -5.14 -3.05
N VAL A 29 -9.51 -4.62 -4.11
CA VAL A 29 -9.19 -3.31 -4.68
C VAL A 29 -9.26 -2.21 -3.63
N SER A 30 -10.24 -2.26 -2.72
CA SER A 30 -10.35 -1.27 -1.63
C SER A 30 -9.14 -1.29 -0.70
N THR A 31 -8.57 -2.46 -0.39
CA THR A 31 -7.34 -2.57 0.42
C THR A 31 -6.16 -1.93 -0.29
N ILE A 32 -6.02 -2.12 -1.60
CA ILE A 32 -4.95 -1.46 -2.37
C ILE A 32 -5.11 0.06 -2.35
N LEU A 33 -6.33 0.57 -2.54
CA LEU A 33 -6.61 2.00 -2.52
C LEU A 33 -6.40 2.62 -1.13
N GLU A 34 -6.81 1.93 -0.06
CA GLU A 34 -6.57 2.37 1.33
C GLU A 34 -5.06 2.49 1.61
N ARG A 35 -4.26 1.49 1.22
CA ARG A 35 -2.80 1.53 1.35
C ARG A 35 -2.19 2.66 0.53
N GLY A 36 -2.67 2.88 -0.70
CA GLY A 36 -2.23 3.98 -1.55
C GLY A 36 -2.48 5.35 -0.92
N ALA A 37 -3.67 5.56 -0.37
CA ALA A 37 -4.02 6.80 0.33
C ALA A 37 -3.13 7.04 1.57
N LEU A 38 -2.87 6.00 2.36
CA LEU A 38 -1.99 6.11 3.52
C LEU A 38 -0.55 6.47 3.14
N ARG A 39 -0.02 5.88 2.07
CA ARG A 39 1.32 6.20 1.55
C ARG A 39 1.43 7.63 1.04
N GLU A 40 0.40 8.13 0.35
CA GLU A 40 0.36 9.52 -0.10
C GLU A 40 0.40 10.51 1.09
N ILE A 41 -0.37 10.20 2.15
CA ILE A 41 -0.37 10.99 3.38
C ILE A 41 1.01 10.94 4.05
N ALA A 42 1.66 9.76 4.08
CA ALA A 42 3.02 9.59 4.61
C ALA A 42 4.08 10.37 3.86
N ALA A 43 4.02 10.36 2.53
CA ALA A 43 4.97 11.09 1.69
C ALA A 43 4.87 12.61 1.91
N THR A 44 3.67 13.09 2.24
CA THR A 44 3.39 14.53 2.38
C THR A 44 3.60 15.06 3.82
N HIS A 45 3.52 14.20 4.84
CA HIS A 45 3.50 14.62 6.24
C HIS A 45 4.52 13.88 7.10
N SER A 46 5.15 14.59 8.03
CA SER A 46 6.03 13.97 9.03
C SER A 46 5.26 12.99 9.92
N ALA A 47 5.94 11.99 10.48
CA ALA A 47 5.34 11.04 11.42
C ALA A 47 4.64 11.73 12.60
N ALA A 48 5.20 12.83 13.11
CA ALA A 48 4.59 13.63 14.18
C ALA A 48 3.27 14.29 13.74
N ALA A 49 3.22 14.87 12.54
CA ALA A 49 2.00 15.46 11.99
C ALA A 49 0.90 14.41 11.77
N ARG A 50 1.29 13.21 11.31
CA ARG A 50 0.37 12.08 11.12
C ARG A 50 -0.17 11.53 12.44
N ALA A 51 0.70 11.39 13.45
CA ALA A 51 0.32 10.93 14.77
C ALA A 51 -0.68 11.88 15.45
N ALA A 52 -0.63 13.18 15.14
CA ALA A 52 -1.61 14.15 15.63
C ALA A 52 -3.01 13.99 15.00
N VAL A 53 -3.11 13.42 13.79
CA VAL A 53 -4.39 13.25 13.06
C VAL A 53 -5.04 11.90 13.37
N TYR A 54 -4.28 10.81 13.32
CA TYR A 54 -4.84 9.46 13.43
C TYR A 54 -4.14 8.57 14.46
N GLY A 55 -3.26 9.15 15.29
CA GLY A 55 -2.66 8.50 16.45
C GLY A 55 -1.35 7.74 16.17
N ALA A 56 -0.46 7.72 17.17
CA ALA A 56 0.86 7.10 17.06
C ALA A 56 0.81 5.58 16.76
N GLY A 57 -0.18 4.87 17.29
CA GLY A 57 -0.34 3.44 17.03
C GLY A 57 -0.62 3.12 15.56
N ALA A 58 -1.45 3.94 14.91
CA ALA A 58 -1.76 3.76 13.49
C ALA A 58 -0.57 4.16 12.60
N VAL A 59 0.23 5.17 12.98
CA VAL A 59 1.50 5.48 12.32
C VAL A 59 2.46 4.29 12.41
N ALA A 60 2.61 3.69 13.60
CA ALA A 60 3.50 2.54 13.79
C ALA A 60 3.08 1.32 12.95
N THR A 61 1.78 1.01 12.89
CA THR A 61 1.25 -0.05 12.02
C THR A 61 1.55 0.24 10.55
N GLN A 62 1.32 1.48 10.10
CA GLN A 62 1.60 1.86 8.73
C GLN A 62 3.09 1.71 8.36
N GLU A 63 4.00 2.19 9.22
CA GLU A 63 5.43 2.09 8.97
C GLU A 63 5.92 0.63 8.97
N ALA A 64 5.31 -0.24 9.77
CA ALA A 64 5.59 -1.67 9.73
C ALA A 64 5.13 -2.31 8.42
N GLU A 65 3.94 -1.98 7.93
CA GLU A 65 3.43 -2.47 6.64
C GLU A 65 4.27 -1.99 5.45
N GLU A 66 4.72 -0.72 5.47
CA GLU A 66 5.60 -0.18 4.43
C GLU A 66 6.96 -0.87 4.42
N ARG A 67 7.52 -1.17 5.60
CA ARG A 67 8.78 -1.92 5.71
C ARG A 67 8.65 -3.33 5.17
N ALA A 68 7.61 -4.07 5.56
CA ALA A 68 7.36 -5.42 5.07
C ALA A 68 7.20 -5.43 3.54
N ALA A 69 6.45 -4.47 2.98
CA ALA A 69 6.31 -4.36 1.52
C ALA A 69 7.64 -4.05 0.82
N ALA A 70 8.52 -3.23 1.41
CA ALA A 70 9.84 -2.95 0.84
C ALA A 70 10.75 -4.20 0.87
N GLU A 71 10.70 -4.96 1.95
CA GLU A 71 11.42 -6.24 2.09
C GLU A 71 10.95 -7.28 1.07
N ASP A 72 9.64 -7.43 0.88
CA ASP A 72 9.05 -8.33 -0.13
C ASP A 72 9.50 -7.94 -1.56
N ILE A 73 9.50 -6.65 -1.88
CA ILE A 73 9.95 -6.15 -3.18
C ILE A 73 11.45 -6.43 -3.38
N ALA A 74 12.26 -6.19 -2.35
CA ALA A 74 13.70 -6.48 -2.39
C ALA A 74 13.95 -7.98 -2.61
N CYS A 75 13.26 -8.84 -1.87
CA CYS A 75 13.34 -10.29 -2.01
C CYS A 75 12.93 -10.76 -3.42
N ALA A 76 11.81 -10.26 -3.95
CA ALA A 76 11.35 -10.58 -5.30
C ALA A 76 12.30 -10.06 -6.39
N ALA A 77 12.99 -8.94 -6.17
CA ALA A 77 14.02 -8.43 -7.07
C ALA A 77 15.28 -9.31 -7.04
N GLU A 78 15.69 -9.77 -5.86
CA GLU A 78 16.81 -10.70 -5.70
C GLU A 78 16.53 -12.06 -6.34
N GLN A 79 15.35 -12.65 -6.10
CA GLN A 79 14.96 -13.92 -6.69
C GLN A 79 14.95 -13.89 -8.23
N ARG A 80 14.47 -12.79 -8.83
CA ARG A 80 14.53 -12.58 -10.28
C ARG A 80 15.96 -12.55 -10.80
N ARG A 81 16.86 -11.82 -10.11
CA ARG A 81 18.29 -11.78 -10.49
C ARG A 81 18.97 -13.15 -10.37
N SER A 82 18.63 -13.96 -9.38
CA SER A 82 19.20 -15.31 -9.23
C SER A 82 18.60 -16.33 -10.22
N GLY A 83 17.34 -16.15 -10.62
CA GLY A 83 16.65 -17.04 -11.56
C GLY A 83 17.03 -16.80 -13.03
N GLU A 84 17.48 -15.60 -13.39
CA GLU A 84 18.03 -15.29 -14.72
C GLU A 84 19.48 -15.79 -14.92
N ALA A 85 20.14 -16.29 -13.85
CA ALA A 85 21.51 -16.79 -13.88
C ALA A 85 21.61 -18.33 -13.96
N ALA A 86 20.49 -19.05 -14.11
CA ALA A 86 20.42 -20.51 -14.23
C ALA A 86 19.86 -20.91 -15.61
#